data_AF-A0A1V5NTT4-F1
#
_entry.id   AF-A0A1V5NTT4-F1
#
_cell.length_a   1.000
_cell.length_b   1.000
_cell.length_c   1.000
_cell.angle_alpha   90.00
_cell.angle_beta   90.00
_cell.angle_gamma   90.00
#
_symmetry.space_group_name_H-M   'P 1'
#
loop_
_entity.id
_entity.type
_entity.pdbx_description
1 polymer ?
#
loop_
_entity_poly.entity_id
_entity_poly.type
_entity_poly.pdbx_seq_one_letter_code
_entity_poly.pdbx_strand_id
1 'polypeptide(L)'
;MISDKSNIHPNAKLGANVSVDAFTTIYGDVEIGEGTWIGPNVTIFDGARIGKNCRIFPGAVISAIPQDLKYAGENTTTVIGDNCTIREMVTVNKGTVALGKTVVGNNCLLMAYVHIAHDCILGNNVILANSVNLAGHVTIDDYAILEGYVGVSQFIRIGAHSFIGGQTGVRKDVPPFTKAAREPLSFAGINSVGLKRRGYDNNSITIIQDVYRILYTKGYSTRNALDIIEKEIPESPHKDQIIDFIKSSERGIMRGYSGGDHD
;
A
#
# COMPACT_ATOMS: atom_id res chain seq x y z
N MET A 1 0.32 -0.34 -29.95
CA MET A 1 -0.58 0.38 -30.89
C MET A 1 -1.06 1.63 -30.19
N ILE A 2 -0.89 2.80 -30.79
CA ILE A 2 -1.28 4.09 -30.21
C ILE A 2 -2.45 4.62 -31.04
N SER A 3 -3.57 4.91 -30.40
CA SER A 3 -4.74 5.47 -31.08
C SER A 3 -4.47 6.90 -31.54
N ASP A 4 -4.91 7.22 -32.76
CA ASP A 4 -4.98 8.57 -33.34
C ASP A 4 -5.88 9.54 -32.56
N LYS A 5 -6.74 9.02 -31.68
CA LYS A 5 -7.62 9.77 -30.79
C LYS A 5 -7.03 9.99 -29.39
N SER A 6 -5.78 9.60 -29.16
CA SER A 6 -5.06 9.90 -27.92
C SER A 6 -4.33 11.25 -28.04
N ASN A 7 -4.12 11.93 -26.92
CA ASN A 7 -3.33 13.15 -26.84
C ASN A 7 -2.04 12.85 -26.06
N ILE A 8 -0.93 12.72 -26.77
CA ILE A 8 0.37 12.38 -26.17
C ILE A 8 1.33 13.52 -26.46
N HIS A 9 1.85 14.15 -25.41
CA HIS A 9 2.83 15.20 -25.55
C HIS A 9 4.12 14.66 -26.22
N PRO A 10 4.74 15.39 -27.16
CA PRO A 10 5.92 14.90 -27.91
C PRO A 10 7.13 14.51 -27.05
N ASN A 11 7.26 15.11 -25.86
CA ASN A 11 8.35 14.82 -24.92
C ASN A 11 8.11 13.57 -24.06
N ALA A 12 6.91 13.00 -24.06
CA ALA A 12 6.62 11.77 -23.31
C ALA A 12 7.46 10.62 -23.85
N LYS A 13 8.11 9.85 -22.96
CA LYS A 13 8.97 8.73 -23.33
C LYS A 13 8.20 7.43 -23.17
N LEU A 14 7.87 6.79 -24.28
CA LEU A 14 7.18 5.50 -24.30
C LEU A 14 8.14 4.39 -24.72
N GLY A 15 8.18 3.31 -23.95
CA GLY A 15 8.96 2.12 -24.25
C GLY A 15 8.41 1.32 -25.44
N ALA A 16 9.12 0.26 -25.82
CA ALA A 16 8.68 -0.64 -26.87
C ALA A 16 7.31 -1.26 -26.56
N ASN A 17 6.50 -1.53 -27.59
CA ASN A 17 5.22 -2.23 -27.46
C ASN A 17 4.19 -1.58 -26.51
N VAL A 18 4.37 -0.32 -26.12
CA VAL A 18 3.34 0.43 -25.39
C VAL A 18 2.09 0.55 -26.25
N SER A 19 0.94 0.41 -25.60
CA SER A 19 -0.36 0.61 -26.23
C SER A 19 -1.18 1.65 -25.49
N VAL A 20 -1.79 2.55 -26.25
CA VAL A 20 -2.56 3.67 -25.73
C VAL A 20 -3.87 3.76 -26.49
N ASP A 21 -4.97 3.57 -25.77
CA ASP A 21 -6.32 3.62 -26.33
C ASP A 21 -6.83 5.07 -26.47
N ALA A 22 -7.97 5.22 -27.15
CA ALA A 22 -8.56 6.51 -27.48
C ALA A 22 -8.86 7.37 -26.25
N PHE A 23 -8.77 8.69 -26.41
CA PHE A 23 -9.14 9.70 -25.42
C PHE A 23 -8.27 9.72 -24.15
N THR A 24 -7.15 9.02 -24.17
CA THR A 24 -6.12 9.12 -23.13
C THR A 24 -5.23 10.34 -23.36
N THR A 25 -4.89 11.03 -22.26
CA THR A 25 -4.00 12.20 -22.27
C THR A 25 -2.73 11.91 -21.48
N ILE A 26 -1.56 12.12 -22.10
CA ILE A 26 -0.23 11.91 -21.50
C ILE A 26 0.58 13.19 -21.64
N TYR A 27 1.06 13.73 -20.51
CA TYR A 27 1.82 14.97 -20.44
C TYR A 27 3.32 14.78 -20.75
N GLY A 28 4.09 15.86 -20.74
CA GLY A 28 5.44 15.90 -21.30
C GLY A 28 6.50 15.21 -20.45
N ASP A 29 6.51 15.44 -19.14
CA ASP A 29 7.44 14.78 -18.21
C ASP A 29 6.89 13.44 -17.73
N VAL A 30 6.72 12.52 -18.68
CA VAL A 30 6.20 11.17 -18.43
C VAL A 30 7.13 10.13 -19.05
N GLU A 31 7.41 9.06 -18.30
CA GLU A 31 8.12 7.88 -18.79
C GLU A 31 7.29 6.62 -18.54
N ILE A 32 7.12 5.78 -19.57
CA ILE A 32 6.31 4.56 -19.52
C ILE A 32 7.11 3.39 -20.08
N GLY A 33 7.26 2.34 -19.28
CA GLY A 33 8.00 1.14 -19.62
C GLY A 33 7.36 0.29 -20.72
N GLU A 34 8.18 -0.59 -21.28
CA GLU A 34 7.80 -1.53 -22.33
C GLU A 34 6.55 -2.36 -21.99
N GLY A 35 5.72 -2.63 -23.01
CA GLY A 35 4.59 -3.55 -22.92
C GLY A 35 3.41 -3.06 -22.06
N THR A 36 3.51 -1.86 -21.48
CA THR A 36 2.42 -1.26 -20.71
C THR A 36 1.25 -0.89 -21.63
N TRP A 37 0.04 -1.28 -21.21
CA TRP A 37 -1.21 -0.90 -21.85
C TRP A 37 -1.94 0.15 -21.03
N ILE A 38 -2.39 1.18 -21.73
CA ILE A 38 -3.13 2.31 -21.18
C ILE A 38 -4.49 2.34 -21.87
N GLY A 39 -5.53 2.02 -21.11
CA GLY A 39 -6.91 2.02 -21.56
C GLY A 39 -7.43 3.43 -21.87
N PRO A 40 -8.68 3.55 -22.36
CA PRO A 40 -9.24 4.82 -22.81
C PRO A 40 -9.57 5.75 -21.64
N ASN A 41 -9.58 7.06 -21.90
CA ASN A 41 -9.92 8.09 -20.90
C ASN A 41 -9.01 8.08 -19.66
N VAL A 42 -7.74 7.68 -19.80
CA VAL A 42 -6.73 7.78 -18.73
C VAL A 42 -6.05 9.16 -18.82
N THR A 43 -5.71 9.75 -17.68
CA THR A 43 -4.91 10.99 -17.63
C THR A 43 -3.62 10.75 -16.86
N ILE A 44 -2.47 11.00 -17.49
CA ILE A 44 -1.14 10.84 -16.89
C ILE A 44 -0.43 12.20 -16.93
N PHE A 45 -0.31 12.83 -15.77
CA PHE A 45 0.32 14.15 -15.60
C PHE A 45 1.84 14.06 -15.50
N ASP A 46 2.49 15.23 -15.59
CA ASP A 46 3.93 15.39 -15.40
C ASP A 46 4.42 14.81 -14.06
N GLY A 47 5.62 14.23 -14.09
CA GLY A 47 6.25 13.54 -12.95
C GLY A 47 6.00 12.04 -12.88
N ALA A 48 5.21 11.48 -13.81
CA ALA A 48 4.93 10.04 -13.82
C ALA A 48 6.12 9.22 -14.35
N ARG A 49 6.52 8.18 -13.62
CA ARG A 49 7.49 7.15 -14.03
C ARG A 49 6.84 5.78 -13.84
N ILE A 50 6.36 5.19 -14.93
CA ILE A 50 5.58 3.95 -14.92
C ILE A 50 6.42 2.82 -15.51
N GLY A 51 6.47 1.69 -14.82
CA GLY A 51 7.22 0.51 -15.23
C GLY A 51 6.63 -0.23 -16.43
N LYS A 52 7.09 -1.46 -16.61
CA LYS A 52 6.78 -2.36 -17.72
C LYS A 52 5.54 -3.19 -17.46
N ASN A 53 4.87 -3.62 -18.53
CA ASN A 53 3.77 -4.58 -18.52
C ASN A 53 2.62 -4.21 -17.56
N CYS A 54 2.45 -2.91 -17.30
CA CYS A 54 1.35 -2.43 -16.49
C CYS A 54 0.06 -2.42 -17.31
N ARG A 55 -1.07 -2.52 -16.61
CA ARG A 55 -2.41 -2.40 -17.20
C ARG A 55 -3.17 -1.31 -16.48
N ILE A 56 -3.38 -0.19 -17.16
CA ILE A 56 -4.06 0.98 -16.60
C ILE A 56 -5.43 1.11 -17.24
N PHE A 57 -6.47 0.99 -16.44
CA PHE A 57 -7.87 0.91 -16.87
C PHE A 57 -8.54 2.28 -16.93
N PRO A 58 -9.74 2.37 -17.55
CA PRO A 58 -10.37 3.65 -17.86
C PRO A 58 -10.59 4.59 -16.69
N GLY A 59 -10.39 5.89 -16.94
CA GLY A 59 -10.63 6.94 -15.96
C GLY A 59 -9.58 7.07 -14.86
N ALA A 60 -8.53 6.24 -14.87
CA ALA A 60 -7.43 6.40 -13.93
C ALA A 60 -6.70 7.74 -14.13
N VAL A 61 -6.30 8.36 -13.02
CA VAL A 61 -5.58 9.64 -12.99
C VAL A 61 -4.27 9.46 -12.23
N ILE A 62 -3.15 9.60 -12.93
CA ILE A 62 -1.81 9.31 -12.40
C ILE A 62 -0.95 10.58 -12.38
N SER A 63 -0.22 10.78 -11.30
CA SER A 63 0.73 11.89 -11.07
C SER A 63 0.07 13.28 -11.01
N ALA A 64 -1.24 13.36 -10.76
CA ALA A 64 -1.88 14.64 -10.48
C ALA A 64 -1.26 15.28 -9.22
N ILE A 65 -1.27 16.61 -9.15
CA ILE A 65 -0.72 17.36 -8.01
C ILE A 65 -1.30 16.87 -6.67
N PRO A 66 -0.53 16.94 -5.58
CA PRO A 66 -1.02 16.66 -4.23
C PRO A 66 -2.28 17.46 -3.89
N GLN A 67 -3.15 16.88 -3.06
CA GLN A 67 -4.25 17.59 -2.41
C GLN A 67 -3.82 18.32 -1.13
N ASP A 68 -2.53 18.28 -0.79
CA ASP A 68 -1.97 19.06 0.32
C ASP A 68 -2.00 20.55 -0.04
N LEU A 69 -2.67 21.35 0.79
CA LEU A 69 -2.76 22.81 0.64
C LEU A 69 -1.40 23.52 0.71
N LYS A 70 -0.36 22.83 1.20
CA LYS A 70 1.01 23.35 1.25
C LYS A 70 1.78 23.16 -0.05
N TYR A 71 1.28 22.35 -0.99
CA TYR A 71 1.94 22.15 -2.28
C TYR A 71 2.00 23.49 -3.06
N ALA A 72 3.20 23.86 -3.49
CA ALA A 72 3.48 25.17 -4.08
C ALA A 72 3.98 25.07 -5.53
N GLY A 73 3.81 23.91 -6.18
CA GLY A 73 4.26 23.69 -7.55
C GLY A 73 5.67 23.10 -7.64
N GLU A 74 6.19 22.53 -6.55
CA GLU A 74 7.47 21.84 -6.57
C GLU A 74 7.50 20.67 -7.57
N ASN A 75 8.69 20.36 -8.09
CA ASN A 75 8.87 19.26 -9.02
C ASN A 75 9.01 17.93 -8.28
N THR A 76 7.92 17.16 -8.25
CA THR A 76 7.82 15.86 -7.57
C THR A 76 7.27 14.80 -8.51
N THR A 77 7.34 13.54 -8.11
CA THR A 77 7.07 12.41 -9.00
C THR A 77 6.06 11.41 -8.43
N THR A 78 5.49 10.61 -9.33
CA THR A 78 4.86 9.33 -9.00
C THR A 78 5.66 8.23 -9.68
N VAL A 79 6.08 7.22 -8.91
CA VAL A 79 6.79 6.04 -9.42
C VAL A 79 5.89 4.82 -9.27
N ILE A 80 5.60 4.14 -10.37
CA ILE A 80 4.85 2.88 -10.38
C ILE A 80 5.77 1.82 -10.98
N GLY A 81 5.95 0.70 -10.28
CA GLY A 81 6.78 -0.42 -10.72
C GLY A 81 6.18 -1.21 -11.90
N ASP A 82 6.68 -2.42 -12.07
CA ASP A 82 6.33 -3.33 -13.16
C ASP A 82 5.12 -4.20 -12.83
N ASN A 83 4.41 -4.66 -13.86
CA ASN A 83 3.31 -5.62 -13.81
C ASN A 83 2.14 -5.19 -12.90
N CYS A 84 1.96 -3.90 -12.69
CA CYS A 84 0.86 -3.37 -11.89
C CYS A 84 -0.45 -3.35 -12.67
N THR A 85 -1.55 -3.72 -12.01
CA THR A 85 -2.90 -3.56 -12.53
C THR A 85 -3.57 -2.41 -11.79
N ILE A 86 -3.86 -1.34 -12.51
CA ILE A 86 -4.48 -0.12 -12.00
C ILE A 86 -5.88 -0.03 -12.60
N ARG A 87 -6.89 -0.30 -11.79
CA ARG A 87 -8.29 -0.40 -12.22
C ARG A 87 -8.94 0.98 -12.43
N GLU A 88 -10.22 0.95 -12.73
CA GLU A 88 -11.03 2.09 -13.14
C GLU A 88 -11.05 3.17 -12.05
N MET A 89 -10.95 4.43 -12.46
CA MET A 89 -11.05 5.60 -11.56
C MET A 89 -10.04 5.61 -10.40
N VAL A 90 -8.95 4.85 -10.50
CA VAL A 90 -7.85 4.93 -9.53
C VAL A 90 -7.17 6.29 -9.64
N THR A 91 -6.86 6.89 -8.49
CA THR A 91 -6.13 8.15 -8.42
C THR A 91 -4.82 7.96 -7.65
N VAL A 92 -3.71 8.40 -8.23
CA VAL A 92 -2.39 8.38 -7.60
C VAL A 92 -1.78 9.78 -7.72
N ASN A 93 -1.62 10.47 -6.59
CA ASN A 93 -0.98 11.79 -6.59
C ASN A 93 0.53 11.67 -6.48
N LYS A 94 1.25 12.61 -7.08
CA LYS A 94 2.71 12.75 -6.89
C LYS A 94 3.04 13.20 -5.47
N GLY A 95 4.31 13.12 -5.09
CA GLY A 95 4.76 13.53 -3.75
C GLY A 95 4.70 15.04 -3.52
N THR A 96 5.09 15.44 -2.32
CA THR A 96 5.40 16.85 -1.95
C THR A 96 6.91 16.99 -1.75
N VAL A 97 7.40 18.17 -1.36
CA VAL A 97 8.79 18.35 -0.91
C VAL A 97 9.23 17.43 0.23
N ALA A 98 8.28 16.81 0.96
CA ALA A 98 8.59 15.95 2.10
C ALA A 98 9.35 14.67 1.69
N LEU A 99 8.85 13.93 0.69
CA LEU A 99 9.55 12.74 0.14
C LEU A 99 9.96 12.89 -1.32
N GLY A 100 9.44 13.90 -2.03
CA GLY A 100 9.68 14.15 -3.45
C GLY A 100 8.94 13.17 -4.38
N LYS A 101 8.33 12.12 -3.84
CA LYS A 101 7.71 11.05 -4.63
C LYS A 101 6.64 10.27 -3.88
N THR A 102 5.65 9.81 -4.63
CA THR A 102 4.75 8.70 -4.25
C THR A 102 5.20 7.45 -4.99
N VAL A 103 5.23 6.29 -4.33
CA VAL A 103 5.75 5.04 -4.89
C VAL A 103 4.70 3.92 -4.78
N VAL A 104 4.50 3.22 -5.89
CA VAL A 104 3.84 1.91 -5.96
C VAL A 104 4.86 0.91 -6.48
N GLY A 105 5.11 -0.16 -5.74
CA GLY A 105 6.05 -1.23 -6.13
C GLY A 105 5.58 -2.07 -7.32
N ASN A 106 6.09 -3.28 -7.42
CA ASN A 106 5.79 -4.21 -8.52
C ASN A 106 4.63 -5.14 -8.19
N ASN A 107 3.96 -5.65 -9.22
CA ASN A 107 2.90 -6.66 -9.13
C ASN A 107 1.72 -6.25 -8.23
N CYS A 108 1.45 -4.95 -8.12
CA CYS A 108 0.35 -4.44 -7.29
C CYS A 108 -0.98 -4.50 -8.04
N LEU A 109 -2.06 -4.76 -7.31
CA LEU A 109 -3.43 -4.64 -7.81
C LEU A 109 -4.14 -3.51 -7.06
N LEU A 110 -4.41 -2.42 -7.77
CA LEU A 110 -5.21 -1.31 -7.28
C LEU A 110 -6.58 -1.44 -7.93
N MET A 111 -7.60 -1.82 -7.15
CA MET A 111 -8.95 -1.99 -7.67
C MET A 111 -9.69 -0.66 -7.83
N ALA A 112 -10.95 -0.69 -8.28
CA ALA A 112 -11.64 0.50 -8.73
C ALA A 112 -11.80 1.53 -7.59
N TYR A 113 -11.67 2.81 -7.92
CA TYR A 113 -11.79 3.93 -6.98
C TYR A 113 -10.76 3.97 -5.83
N VAL A 114 -9.66 3.23 -5.94
CA VAL A 114 -8.54 3.37 -5.00
C VAL A 114 -7.95 4.78 -5.10
N HIS A 115 -7.65 5.38 -3.95
CA HIS A 115 -6.92 6.64 -3.85
C HIS A 115 -5.58 6.43 -3.12
N ILE A 116 -4.51 6.87 -3.75
CA ILE A 116 -3.17 6.95 -3.17
C ILE A 116 -2.76 8.43 -3.13
N ALA A 117 -2.76 9.00 -1.93
CA ALA A 117 -2.36 10.38 -1.71
C ALA A 117 -0.84 10.59 -1.90
N HIS A 118 -0.42 11.84 -1.75
CA HIS A 118 0.97 12.24 -1.83
C HIS A 118 1.86 11.49 -0.83
N ASP A 119 3.11 11.26 -1.23
CA ASP A 119 4.18 10.71 -0.38
C ASP A 119 3.89 9.31 0.20
N CYS A 120 2.93 8.58 -0.36
CA CYS A 120 2.72 7.19 0.02
C CYS A 120 3.80 6.29 -0.57
N ILE A 121 4.20 5.24 0.15
CA ILE A 121 5.18 4.24 -0.28
C ILE A 121 4.56 2.86 -0.15
N LEU A 122 4.22 2.25 -1.27
CA LEU A 122 3.70 0.89 -1.34
C LEU A 122 4.81 -0.03 -1.86
N GLY A 123 5.00 -1.16 -1.17
CA GLY A 123 5.87 -2.25 -1.58
C GLY A 123 5.31 -3.06 -2.74
N ASN A 124 5.80 -4.28 -2.89
CA ASN A 124 5.43 -5.19 -3.97
C ASN A 124 4.26 -6.10 -3.58
N ASN A 125 3.51 -6.57 -4.58
CA ASN A 125 2.42 -7.52 -4.42
C ASN A 125 1.31 -7.04 -3.47
N VAL A 126 1.15 -5.72 -3.33
CA VAL A 126 0.09 -5.11 -2.52
C VAL A 126 -1.23 -5.18 -3.29
N ILE A 127 -2.30 -5.54 -2.57
CA ILE A 127 -3.66 -5.55 -3.12
C ILE A 127 -4.50 -4.54 -2.34
N LEU A 128 -4.97 -3.51 -3.06
CA LEU A 128 -5.95 -2.55 -2.54
C LEU A 128 -7.27 -2.80 -3.24
N ALA A 129 -8.26 -3.28 -2.50
CA ALA A 129 -9.59 -3.55 -3.03
C ALA A 129 -10.37 -2.25 -3.33
N ASN A 130 -11.61 -2.39 -3.80
CA ASN A 130 -12.40 -1.25 -4.27
C ASN A 130 -12.54 -0.17 -3.20
N SER A 131 -12.35 1.08 -3.59
CA SER A 131 -12.52 2.26 -2.73
C SER A 131 -11.66 2.22 -1.47
N VAL A 132 -10.44 1.67 -1.55
CA VAL A 132 -9.43 1.86 -0.50
C VAL A 132 -8.80 3.24 -0.67
N ASN A 133 -8.79 4.04 0.40
CA ASN A 133 -8.29 5.41 0.37
C ASN A 133 -7.15 5.58 1.38
N LEU A 134 -5.96 5.90 0.85
CA LEU A 134 -4.77 6.17 1.64
C LEU A 134 -4.57 7.69 1.73
N ALA A 135 -4.49 8.22 2.95
CA ALA A 135 -4.06 9.60 3.17
C ALA A 135 -2.53 9.75 2.99
N GLY A 136 -2.03 10.98 3.07
CA GLY A 136 -0.61 11.27 2.79
C GLY A 136 0.36 10.51 3.70
N HIS A 137 1.54 10.20 3.17
CA HIS A 137 2.64 9.55 3.92
C HIS A 137 2.34 8.14 4.45
N VAL A 138 1.38 7.43 3.88
CA VAL A 138 1.12 6.03 4.26
C VAL A 138 2.19 5.11 3.68
N THR A 139 2.73 4.22 4.51
CA THR A 139 3.65 3.16 4.07
C THR A 139 2.97 1.81 4.15
N ILE A 140 3.00 1.03 3.06
CA ILE A 140 2.45 -0.33 3.01
C ILE A 140 3.55 -1.27 2.53
N ASP A 141 3.95 -2.20 3.37
CA ASP A 141 4.98 -3.18 3.07
C ASP A 141 4.43 -4.33 2.19
N ASP A 142 5.34 -5.13 1.64
CA ASP A 142 5.03 -6.17 0.64
C ASP A 142 3.90 -7.12 1.04
N TYR A 143 3.10 -7.55 0.05
CA TYR A 143 2.04 -8.55 0.19
C TYR A 143 0.88 -8.22 1.13
N ALA A 144 0.78 -6.97 1.60
CA ALA A 144 -0.36 -6.51 2.37
C ALA A 144 -1.63 -6.46 1.49
N ILE A 145 -2.77 -6.79 2.10
CA ILE A 145 -4.08 -6.76 1.45
C ILE A 145 -5.00 -5.86 2.27
N LEU A 146 -5.59 -4.87 1.62
CA LEU A 146 -6.62 -4.00 2.19
C LEU A 146 -7.93 -4.28 1.45
N GLU A 147 -8.94 -4.76 2.17
CA GLU A 147 -10.26 -5.04 1.62
C GLU A 147 -11.06 -3.76 1.36
N GLY A 148 -12.20 -3.91 0.68
CA GLY A 148 -12.93 -2.76 0.13
C GLY A 148 -13.37 -1.75 1.19
N TYR A 149 -13.35 -0.47 0.84
CA TYR A 149 -13.70 0.65 1.73
C TYR A 149 -12.80 0.83 2.96
N VAL A 150 -11.58 0.28 2.96
CA VAL A 150 -10.59 0.60 4.00
C VAL A 150 -10.10 2.04 3.83
N GLY A 151 -10.15 2.81 4.91
CA GLY A 151 -9.57 4.16 4.97
C GLY A 151 -8.34 4.17 5.87
N VAL A 152 -7.22 4.71 5.39
CA VAL A 152 -5.96 4.78 6.15
C VAL A 152 -5.60 6.22 6.45
N SER A 153 -5.42 6.54 7.74
CA SER A 153 -4.99 7.87 8.19
C SER A 153 -3.56 8.16 7.76
N GLN A 154 -3.21 9.45 7.68
CA GLN A 154 -1.87 9.89 7.28
C GLN A 154 -0.78 9.34 8.22
N PHE A 155 0.41 9.13 7.67
CA PHE A 155 1.61 8.64 8.39
C PHE A 155 1.50 7.23 8.99
N ILE A 156 0.49 6.44 8.61
CA ILE A 156 0.34 5.07 9.11
C ILE A 156 1.21 4.11 8.30
N ARG A 157 1.81 3.15 9.02
CA ARG A 157 2.54 2.02 8.44
C ARG A 157 1.75 0.73 8.55
N ILE A 158 1.63 -0.01 7.45
CA ILE A 158 1.01 -1.33 7.37
C ILE A 158 2.09 -2.35 6.99
N GLY A 159 2.40 -3.26 7.91
CA GLY A 159 3.48 -4.22 7.76
C GLY A 159 3.19 -5.34 6.76
N ALA A 160 4.26 -6.02 6.34
CA ALA A 160 4.21 -7.02 5.27
C ALA A 160 3.21 -8.14 5.58
N HIS A 161 2.57 -8.68 4.54
CA HIS A 161 1.60 -9.78 4.63
C HIS A 161 0.36 -9.53 5.51
N SER A 162 0.15 -8.29 5.98
CA SER A 162 -1.03 -7.93 6.76
C SER A 162 -2.31 -8.06 5.93
N PHE A 163 -3.43 -8.26 6.60
CA PHE A 163 -4.75 -8.30 5.99
C PHE A 163 -5.68 -7.38 6.77
N ILE A 164 -6.17 -6.34 6.11
CA ILE A 164 -7.12 -5.38 6.69
C ILE A 164 -8.52 -5.73 6.20
N GLY A 165 -9.44 -6.00 7.13
CA GLY A 165 -10.83 -6.30 6.82
C GLY A 165 -11.55 -5.11 6.19
N GLY A 166 -12.58 -5.38 5.38
CA GLY A 166 -13.31 -4.33 4.66
C GLY A 166 -13.98 -3.33 5.61
N GLN A 167 -14.24 -2.12 5.11
CA GLN A 167 -14.88 -1.04 5.86
C GLN A 167 -14.16 -0.68 7.18
N THR A 168 -12.85 -0.92 7.26
CA THR A 168 -12.05 -0.66 8.47
C THR A 168 -11.36 0.70 8.40
N GLY A 169 -11.44 1.49 9.47
CA GLY A 169 -10.67 2.72 9.63
C GLY A 169 -9.31 2.46 10.30
N VAL A 170 -8.21 2.63 9.57
CA VAL A 170 -6.86 2.40 10.08
C VAL A 170 -6.25 3.71 10.62
N ARG A 171 -6.06 3.77 11.94
CA ARG A 171 -5.56 4.97 12.67
C ARG A 171 -4.28 4.73 13.47
N LYS A 172 -3.74 3.51 13.42
CA LYS A 172 -2.52 3.07 14.10
C LYS A 172 -1.76 2.10 13.19
N ASP A 173 -0.48 1.96 13.43
CA ASP A 173 0.36 1.07 12.63
C ASP A 173 -0.11 -0.38 12.79
N VAL A 174 -0.10 -1.14 11.70
CA VAL A 174 -0.53 -2.54 11.67
C VAL A 174 0.72 -3.42 11.52
N PRO A 175 1.13 -4.16 12.55
CA PRO A 175 2.31 -5.02 12.49
C PRO A 175 2.20 -6.11 11.41
N PRO A 176 3.34 -6.58 10.86
CA PRO A 176 3.37 -7.55 9.77
C PRO A 176 2.68 -8.86 10.13
N PHE A 177 2.19 -9.59 9.14
CA PHE A 177 1.53 -10.89 9.26
C PHE A 177 0.19 -10.89 10.01
N THR A 178 -0.29 -9.74 10.50
CA THR A 178 -1.52 -9.67 11.28
C THR A 178 -2.76 -9.54 10.41
N LYS A 179 -3.91 -9.89 10.98
CA LYS A 179 -5.21 -9.44 10.51
C LYS A 179 -5.66 -8.29 11.40
N ALA A 180 -6.12 -7.21 10.80
CA ALA A 180 -6.71 -6.07 11.49
C ALA A 180 -8.12 -5.82 10.98
N ALA A 181 -9.07 -5.60 11.88
CA ALA A 181 -10.47 -5.36 11.54
C ALA A 181 -11.19 -4.66 12.71
N ARG A 182 -12.51 -4.53 12.59
CA ARG A 182 -13.43 -3.94 13.59
C ARG A 182 -13.30 -2.42 13.69
N GLU A 183 -14.27 -1.83 14.38
CA GLU A 183 -14.26 -0.42 14.78
C GLU A 183 -14.44 -0.36 16.30
N PRO A 184 -13.45 0.16 17.06
CA PRO A 184 -12.15 0.66 16.61
C PRO A 184 -11.22 -0.45 16.10
N LEU A 185 -10.26 -0.08 15.24
CA LEU A 185 -9.23 -0.99 14.68
C LEU A 185 -8.61 -1.87 15.76
N SER A 186 -8.72 -3.18 15.58
CA SER A 186 -8.24 -4.17 16.55
C SER A 186 -7.52 -5.34 15.86
N PHE A 187 -6.55 -5.93 16.56
CA PHE A 187 -5.94 -7.20 16.18
C PHE A 187 -7.01 -8.31 16.12
N ALA A 188 -7.07 -9.02 15.00
CA ALA A 188 -8.05 -10.07 14.70
C ALA A 188 -7.38 -11.44 14.44
N GLY A 189 -6.20 -11.66 15.02
CA GLY A 189 -5.38 -12.86 14.79
C GLY A 189 -4.35 -12.65 13.68
N ILE A 190 -3.60 -13.70 13.34
CA ILE A 190 -2.60 -13.66 12.27
C ILE A 190 -3.21 -14.06 10.91
N ASN A 191 -2.61 -13.62 9.81
CA ASN A 191 -3.00 -13.95 8.43
C ASN A 191 -2.50 -15.34 8.01
N SER A 192 -2.76 -16.36 8.83
CA SER A 192 -2.24 -17.71 8.61
C SER A 192 -2.64 -18.31 7.26
N VAL A 193 -3.84 -18.00 6.74
CA VAL A 193 -4.27 -18.43 5.40
C VAL A 193 -3.40 -17.82 4.31
N GLY A 194 -3.15 -16.50 4.36
CA GLY A 194 -2.29 -15.82 3.40
C GLY A 194 -0.83 -16.29 3.47
N LEU A 195 -0.32 -16.58 4.67
CA LEU A 195 1.03 -17.12 4.85
C LEU A 195 1.17 -18.53 4.27
N LYS A 196 0.23 -19.44 4.55
CA LYS A 196 0.23 -20.81 3.99
C LYS A 196 0.19 -20.81 2.46
N ARG A 197 -0.65 -19.95 1.87
CA ARG A 197 -0.72 -19.79 0.40
C ARG A 197 0.59 -19.30 -0.22
N ARG A 198 1.43 -18.62 0.56
CA ARG A 198 2.74 -18.10 0.16
C ARG A 198 3.90 -19.01 0.58
N GLY A 199 3.60 -20.25 1.00
CA GLY A 199 4.62 -21.28 1.25
C GLY A 199 5.32 -21.18 2.61
N TYR A 200 4.79 -20.38 3.56
CA TYR A 200 5.31 -20.39 4.93
C TYR A 200 5.02 -21.75 5.58
N ASP A 201 6.04 -22.33 6.20
CA ASP A 201 5.92 -23.58 6.92
C ASP A 201 5.17 -23.40 8.26
N ASN A 202 4.67 -24.50 8.81
CA ASN A 202 3.86 -24.45 10.03
C ASN A 202 4.64 -23.99 11.28
N ASN A 203 5.96 -24.22 11.32
CA ASN A 203 6.78 -23.77 12.46
C ASN A 203 6.92 -22.24 12.44
N SER A 204 7.22 -21.65 11.28
CA SER A 204 7.26 -20.20 11.09
C SER A 204 5.92 -19.53 11.45
N ILE A 205 4.79 -20.12 11.04
CA ILE A 205 3.46 -19.61 11.39
C ILE A 205 3.21 -19.70 12.89
N THR A 206 3.62 -20.79 13.54
CA THR A 206 3.49 -20.97 15.00
C THR A 206 4.28 -19.90 15.74
N ILE A 207 5.54 -19.64 15.34
CA ILE A 207 6.38 -18.60 15.95
C ILE A 207 5.70 -17.22 15.83
N ILE A 208 5.23 -16.86 14.64
CA ILE A 208 4.51 -15.59 14.41
C ILE A 208 3.26 -15.51 15.33
N GLN A 209 2.51 -16.61 15.44
CA GLN A 209 1.32 -16.67 16.29
C GLN A 209 1.65 -16.47 17.77
N ASP A 210 2.72 -17.09 18.26
CA ASP A 210 3.12 -17.01 19.66
C ASP A 210 3.62 -15.60 20.04
N VAL A 211 4.37 -14.95 19.15
CA VAL A 211 4.75 -13.53 19.30
C VAL A 211 3.51 -12.65 19.50
N TYR A 212 2.52 -12.76 18.61
CA TYR A 212 1.31 -11.94 18.70
C TYR A 212 0.38 -12.33 19.85
N ARG A 213 0.40 -13.59 20.30
CA ARG A 213 -0.34 -14.01 21.49
C ARG A 213 0.20 -13.32 22.74
N ILE A 214 1.53 -13.24 22.89
CA ILE A 214 2.17 -12.51 23.99
C ILE A 214 1.83 -11.01 23.88
N LEU A 215 1.91 -10.45 22.68
CA LEU A 215 1.69 -9.02 22.45
C LEU A 215 0.25 -8.55 22.71
N TYR A 216 -0.75 -9.33 22.30
CA TYR A 216 -2.15 -8.87 22.28
C TYR A 216 -3.11 -9.63 23.17
N THR A 217 -2.77 -10.84 23.62
CA THR A 217 -3.72 -11.71 24.35
C THR A 217 -3.33 -11.93 25.81
N LYS A 218 -2.06 -11.76 26.18
CA LYS A 218 -1.58 -12.03 27.55
C LYS A 218 -1.72 -10.85 28.52
N GLY A 219 -2.22 -9.70 28.06
CA GLY A 219 -2.46 -8.53 28.91
C GLY A 219 -1.21 -7.76 29.32
N TYR A 220 -0.06 -8.04 28.71
CA TYR A 220 1.17 -7.30 28.97
C TYR A 220 1.15 -5.92 28.32
N SER A 221 1.89 -4.97 28.91
CA SER A 221 2.26 -3.74 28.20
C SER A 221 3.13 -4.09 26.99
N THR A 222 3.15 -3.23 25.96
CA THR A 222 3.98 -3.46 24.76
C THR A 222 5.45 -3.66 25.13
N ARG A 223 5.98 -2.89 26.09
CA ARG A 223 7.37 -3.02 26.57
C ARG A 223 7.62 -4.41 27.18
N ASN A 224 6.78 -4.82 28.14
CA ASN A 224 6.95 -6.10 28.82
C ASN A 224 6.75 -7.27 27.84
N ALA A 225 5.81 -7.14 26.89
CA ALA A 225 5.62 -8.14 25.85
C ALA A 225 6.88 -8.31 25.01
N LEU A 226 7.53 -7.23 24.57
CA LEU A 226 8.79 -7.30 23.82
C LEU A 226 9.90 -7.98 24.63
N ASP A 227 10.08 -7.62 25.90
CA ASP A 227 11.09 -8.25 26.77
C ASP A 227 10.86 -9.76 26.94
N ILE A 228 9.60 -10.20 27.00
CA ILE A 228 9.22 -11.62 27.09
C ILE A 228 9.47 -12.32 25.74
N ILE A 229 9.03 -11.71 24.64
CA ILE A 229 9.22 -12.27 23.29
C ILE A 229 10.71 -12.49 23.00
N GLU A 230 11.57 -11.53 23.35
CA GLU A 230 13.02 -11.65 23.14
C GLU A 230 13.64 -12.83 23.90
N LYS A 231 13.13 -13.15 25.11
CA LYS A 231 13.68 -14.20 25.98
C LYS A 231 13.09 -15.58 25.73
N GLU A 232 11.80 -15.66 25.45
CA GLU A 232 11.03 -16.92 25.46
C GLU A 232 10.74 -17.46 24.06
N ILE A 233 10.68 -16.62 23.03
CA ILE A 233 10.40 -17.07 21.66
C ILE A 233 11.72 -17.37 20.93
N PRO A 234 11.85 -18.57 20.30
CA PRO A 234 13.03 -18.94 19.53
C PRO A 234 13.40 -17.89 18.47
N GLU A 235 14.71 -17.72 18.25
CA GLU A 235 15.22 -16.84 17.21
C GLU A 235 14.67 -17.22 15.84
N SER A 236 14.18 -16.22 15.10
CA SER A 236 13.75 -16.39 13.72
C SER A 236 13.71 -15.03 13.01
N PRO A 237 13.93 -15.00 11.68
CA PRO A 237 13.79 -13.77 10.91
C PRO A 237 12.42 -13.09 11.07
N HIS A 238 11.36 -13.87 11.28
CA HIS A 238 10.00 -13.35 11.46
C HIS A 238 9.81 -12.69 12.83
N LYS A 239 10.43 -13.23 13.89
CA LYS A 239 10.44 -12.61 15.21
C LYS A 239 11.11 -11.23 15.12
N ASP A 240 12.29 -11.17 14.52
CA ASP A 240 13.09 -9.95 14.40
C ASP A 240 12.33 -8.88 13.60
N GLN A 241 11.74 -9.28 12.47
CA GLN A 241 10.92 -8.38 11.65
C GLN A 241 9.74 -7.77 12.43
N ILE A 242 9.07 -8.55 13.28
CA ILE A 242 7.95 -8.05 14.11
C ILE A 242 8.48 -7.08 15.18
N ILE A 243 9.56 -7.44 15.88
CA ILE A 243 10.15 -6.61 16.94
C ILE A 243 10.62 -5.28 16.36
N ASP A 244 11.34 -5.30 15.24
CA ASP A 244 11.88 -4.11 14.59
C ASP A 244 10.76 -3.18 14.11
N PHE A 245 9.68 -3.75 13.56
CA PHE A 245 8.50 -2.97 13.19
C PHE A 245 7.91 -2.26 14.41
N ILE A 246 7.73 -2.97 15.53
CA ILE A 246 7.12 -2.41 16.74
C ILE A 246 8.02 -1.31 17.34
N LYS A 247 9.33 -1.56 17.41
CA LYS A 247 10.32 -0.60 17.95
C LYS A 247 10.43 0.67 17.09
N SER A 248 10.25 0.57 15.78
CA SER A 248 10.31 1.70 14.85
C SER A 248 8.98 2.45 14.66
N SER A 249 7.89 1.99 15.27
CA SER A 249 6.57 2.62 15.15
C SER A 249 6.49 3.93 15.95
N GLU A 250 6.43 5.06 15.25
CA GLU A 250 6.29 6.40 15.88
C GLU A 250 4.87 6.69 16.35
N ARG A 251 3.86 6.14 15.65
CA ARG A 251 2.43 6.37 15.93
C ARG A 251 1.87 5.35 16.93
N GLY A 252 2.66 4.34 17.27
CA GLY A 252 2.23 3.18 18.03
C GLY A 252 1.40 2.22 17.18
N ILE A 253 1.41 0.96 17.59
CA ILE A 253 0.72 -0.12 16.90
C ILE A 253 -0.75 -0.22 17.31
N MET A 254 -1.57 -0.82 16.44
CA MET A 254 -2.95 -1.20 16.76
C MET A 254 -3.03 -2.01 18.05
N ARG A 255 -4.19 -2.01 18.72
CA ARG A 255 -4.39 -2.69 20.00
C ARG A 255 -5.08 -4.05 19.82
N GLY A 256 -5.00 -4.88 20.86
CA GLY A 256 -5.86 -6.06 20.98
C GLY A 256 -7.32 -5.63 21.14
N TYR A 257 -8.25 -6.55 20.86
CA TYR A 257 -9.66 -6.30 21.12
C TYR A 257 -9.92 -6.24 22.63
N SER A 258 -10.25 -5.06 23.15
CA SER A 258 -10.92 -4.91 24.43
C SER A 258 -12.42 -5.00 24.15
N GLY A 259 -13.07 -6.09 24.58
CA GLY A 259 -14.54 -6.11 24.62
C GLY A 259 -15.01 -4.89 25.40
N GLY A 260 -16.01 -4.18 24.88
CA GLY A 260 -16.50 -2.96 25.51
C GLY A 260 -17.10 -3.25 26.88
N ASP A 261 -16.33 -3.05 27.94
CA ASP A 261 -16.87 -2.72 29.26
C ASP A 261 -17.03 -1.19 29.33
N HIS A 262 -17.89 -0.66 28.46
CA HIS A 262 -18.44 0.69 28.55
C HIS A 262 -19.84 0.67 27.94
N ASP A 263 -20.77 0.08 28.67
CA ASP A 263 -22.17 0.51 28.82
C ASP A 263 -22.61 0.18 30.26
#